data_AF-A0A9P9Q4V5-F1
#
_entry.id   AF-A0A9P9Q4V5-F1
#
_cell.length_a   1.000
_cell.length_b   1.000
_cell.length_c   1.000
_cell.angle_alpha   90.00
_cell.angle_beta   90.00
_cell.angle_gamma   90.00
#
_symmetry.space_group_name_H-M   'P 1'
#
loop_
_entity.id
_entity.type
_entity.pdbx_description
1 polymer ?
#
loop_
_entity_poly.entity_id
_entity_poly.type
_entity_poly.pdbx_seq_one_letter_code
_entity_poly.pdbx_strand_id
1 'polypeptide(L)'
;MDRYDIGVKPTEAERLATSPCYRFRGSDGEYKPHVWHITCIRLIYLRNDDYPNTFRAVIQLDPVDTAIADGLARLMTRDKEISPNKAEEHAGLGQLLGHTFSIITFNWTAFLIEAESHLEGMSTECLSTSLSPSLQLSTTRALHKLLPLWTQVRRRLIAAKDLAEQLTTHPFFNSINGADNTAAVHARLVRKVKILDDQIGRCNELAEQTQVLISLLFNIATVQDARAAVEESRAANEVAVSVQRVAVLTFVFLPLTLASSIFGMNIVEITGGESDSPLWAYFVLAVSLMAATFGGWYLWSKVPLERIRRRPEQVVKDV
;
A
#
# COMPACT_ATOMS: atom_id res chain seq x y z
N MET A 1 26.14 -24.71 -22.39
CA MET A 1 26.77 -23.38 -22.36
C MET A 1 26.94 -22.95 -23.80
N ASP A 2 26.13 -22.00 -24.24
CA ASP A 2 26.27 -21.44 -25.59
C ASP A 2 27.61 -20.70 -25.67
N ARG A 3 28.39 -21.02 -26.70
CA ARG A 3 29.65 -20.35 -26.98
C ARG A 3 29.33 -19.12 -27.82
N TYR A 4 29.51 -17.95 -27.22
CA TYR A 4 29.45 -16.68 -27.94
C TYR A 4 30.85 -16.32 -28.44
N ASP A 5 30.93 -15.85 -29.68
CA ASP A 5 32.18 -15.32 -30.21
C ASP A 5 32.64 -14.09 -29.41
N ILE A 6 33.96 -13.94 -29.30
CA ILE A 6 34.59 -12.82 -28.60
C ILE A 6 34.13 -11.52 -29.28
N GLY A 7 33.32 -10.72 -28.58
CA GLY A 7 32.79 -9.44 -29.06
C GLY A 7 31.31 -9.43 -29.43
N VAL A 8 30.64 -10.58 -29.51
CA VAL A 8 29.19 -10.66 -29.74
C VAL A 8 28.46 -10.62 -28.41
N LYS A 9 27.68 -9.56 -28.19
CA LYS A 9 26.89 -9.38 -26.97
C LYS A 9 25.58 -10.16 -27.10
N PRO A 10 25.29 -11.13 -26.22
CA PRO A 10 24.00 -11.80 -26.23
C PRO A 10 22.90 -10.76 -26.01
N THR A 11 21.85 -10.79 -26.80
CA THR A 11 20.68 -9.90 -26.64
C THR A 11 20.04 -10.06 -25.26
N GLU A 12 20.14 -11.25 -24.67
CA GLU A 12 19.69 -11.59 -23.31
C GLU A 12 20.56 -10.94 -22.21
N ALA A 13 21.79 -10.54 -22.55
CA ALA A 13 22.73 -9.89 -21.65
C ALA A 13 22.66 -8.35 -21.69
N GLU A 14 21.74 -7.79 -22.49
CA GLU A 14 21.48 -6.36 -22.55
C GLU A 14 20.32 -5.98 -21.62
N ARG A 15 20.55 -4.94 -20.81
CA ARG A 15 19.49 -4.31 -20.02
C ARG A 15 18.47 -3.69 -20.98
N LEU A 16 17.24 -4.19 -20.98
CA LEU A 16 16.14 -3.55 -21.68
C LEU A 16 15.80 -2.22 -21.01
N ALA A 17 15.47 -1.18 -21.79
CA ALA A 17 15.04 0.11 -21.25
C ALA A 17 13.79 0.02 -20.35
N THR A 18 13.02 -1.07 -20.49
CA THR A 18 11.85 -1.40 -19.68
C THR A 18 12.18 -2.16 -18.39
N SER A 19 13.47 -2.34 -18.07
CA SER A 19 13.89 -3.10 -16.88
C SER A 19 13.41 -2.41 -15.59
N PRO A 20 12.73 -3.14 -14.69
CA PRO A 20 12.30 -2.61 -13.40
C PRO A 20 13.40 -1.87 -12.66
N CYS A 21 13.09 -0.65 -12.23
CA CYS A 21 13.93 0.13 -11.31
C CYS A 21 13.07 0.59 -10.14
N TYR A 22 13.67 0.69 -8.96
CA TYR A 22 12.99 1.16 -7.76
C TYR A 22 13.87 2.08 -6.94
N ARG A 23 13.24 3.06 -6.30
CA ARG A 23 13.93 4.05 -5.46
C ARG A 23 13.20 4.14 -4.13
N PHE A 24 13.91 3.83 -3.05
CA PHE A 24 13.36 3.92 -1.71
C PHE A 24 13.39 5.37 -1.19
N ARG A 25 12.50 5.67 -0.26
CA ARG A 25 12.55 6.92 0.52
C ARG A 25 13.17 6.63 1.88
N GLY A 26 14.00 7.55 2.35
CA GLY A 26 14.51 7.54 3.71
C GLY A 26 13.43 7.92 4.73
N SER A 27 13.77 7.81 6.02
CA SER A 27 12.96 8.25 7.15
C SER A 27 12.53 9.71 7.06
N ASP A 28 13.34 10.54 6.38
CA ASP A 28 13.19 11.99 6.31
C ASP A 28 12.23 12.41 5.18
N GLY A 29 11.60 11.44 4.50
CA GLY A 29 10.70 11.66 3.36
C GLY A 29 11.42 11.91 2.02
N GLU A 30 12.71 12.23 2.04
CA GLU A 30 13.52 12.36 0.83
C GLU A 30 13.85 11.00 0.20
N TYR A 31 13.91 10.98 -1.13
CA TYR A 31 14.35 9.80 -1.85
C TYR A 31 15.84 9.57 -1.62
N LYS A 32 16.22 8.37 -1.18
CA LYS A 32 17.62 7.99 -1.10
C LYS A 32 18.27 8.18 -2.48
N PRO A 33 19.52 8.65 -2.58
CA PRO A 33 20.16 8.94 -3.86
C PRO A 33 20.31 7.70 -4.74
N HIS A 34 20.20 6.51 -4.15
CA HIS A 34 20.39 5.25 -4.83
C HIS A 34 19.13 4.75 -5.53
N VAL A 35 19.27 4.38 -6.81
CA VAL A 35 18.24 3.72 -7.61
C VAL A 35 18.67 2.26 -7.80
N TRP A 36 17.81 1.35 -7.37
CA TRP A 36 18.01 -0.07 -7.55
C TRP A 36 17.55 -0.49 -8.93
N HIS A 37 18.44 -1.15 -9.67
CA HIS A 37 18.14 -1.73 -10.96
C HIS A 37 18.30 -3.25 -10.94
N ILE A 38 17.79 -3.91 -11.99
CA ILE A 38 18.14 -5.30 -12.26
C ILE A 38 19.62 -5.36 -12.61
N THR A 39 20.42 -5.92 -11.70
CA THR A 39 21.84 -6.10 -11.93
C THR A 39 22.09 -7.24 -12.90
N CYS A 40 22.74 -6.93 -14.01
CA CYS A 40 23.30 -7.93 -14.92
C CYS A 40 24.77 -8.17 -14.56
N ILE A 41 25.10 -9.40 -14.17
CA ILE A 41 26.50 -9.80 -13.92
C ILE A 41 26.96 -10.63 -15.12
N ARG A 42 28.02 -10.20 -15.79
CA ARG A 42 28.67 -10.98 -16.86
C ARG A 42 29.93 -11.63 -16.34
N LEU A 43 30.06 -12.92 -16.61
CA LEU A 43 31.23 -13.72 -16.29
C LEU A 43 31.93 -14.09 -17.61
N ILE A 44 33.07 -13.48 -17.88
CA ILE A 44 33.89 -13.78 -19.06
C ILE A 44 35.03 -14.69 -18.63
N TYR A 45 35.17 -15.83 -19.29
CA TYR A 45 36.25 -16.79 -19.05
C TYR A 45 37.23 -16.77 -20.21
N LEU A 46 38.50 -16.59 -19.89
CA LEU A 46 39.63 -16.69 -20.80
C LEU A 46 40.49 -17.87 -20.35
N ARG A 47 40.58 -18.89 -21.19
CA ARG A 47 41.50 -20.00 -20.96
C ARG A 47 42.93 -19.51 -21.23
N ASN A 48 43.86 -19.81 -20.34
CA ASN A 48 45.25 -19.45 -20.54
C ASN A 48 45.91 -20.47 -21.49
N ASP A 49 46.57 -19.99 -22.55
CA ASP A 49 47.22 -20.85 -23.54
C ASP A 49 48.51 -21.50 -22.97
N ASP A 50 49.19 -20.82 -22.04
CA ASP A 50 50.45 -21.31 -21.43
C ASP A 50 50.23 -22.36 -20.34
N TYR A 51 49.04 -22.39 -19.73
CA TYR A 51 48.70 -23.28 -18.62
C TYR A 51 47.27 -23.82 -18.79
N PRO A 52 47.09 -25.00 -19.39
CA PRO A 52 45.80 -25.48 -19.90
C PRO A 52 44.73 -25.74 -18.85
N ASN A 53 45.10 -25.71 -17.56
CA ASN A 53 44.24 -25.88 -16.38
C ASN A 53 43.99 -24.57 -15.60
N THR A 54 44.45 -23.43 -16.10
CA THR A 54 44.22 -22.12 -15.48
C THR A 54 43.27 -21.28 -16.33
N PHE A 55 42.33 -20.63 -15.66
CA PHE A 55 41.36 -19.72 -16.28
C PHE A 55 41.56 -18.33 -15.70
N ARG A 56 41.69 -17.32 -16.56
CA ARG A 56 41.50 -15.92 -16.17
C ARG A 56 40.03 -15.58 -16.36
N ALA A 57 39.44 -14.91 -15.38
CA ALA A 57 38.05 -14.50 -15.48
C ALA A 57 37.90 -13.00 -15.21
N VAL A 58 37.00 -12.38 -15.96
CA VAL A 58 36.64 -10.98 -15.78
C VAL A 58 35.16 -10.93 -15.42
N ILE A 59 34.86 -10.34 -14.26
CA ILE A 59 33.48 -10.00 -13.87
C ILE A 59 33.21 -8.61 -14.41
N GLN A 60 32.31 -8.50 -15.38
CA GLN A 60 31.81 -7.21 -15.85
C GLN A 60 30.46 -6.95 -15.20
N LEU A 61 30.41 -5.90 -14.38
CA LEU A 61 29.18 -5.38 -13.80
C LEU A 61 28.57 -4.31 -14.71
N ASP A 62 27.27 -4.10 -14.57
CA ASP A 62 26.56 -3.04 -15.27
C ASP A 62 27.08 -1.66 -14.83
N PRO A 63 27.58 -0.80 -15.75
CA PRO A 63 28.14 0.51 -15.40
C PRO A 63 27.10 1.48 -14.82
N VAL A 64 25.81 1.20 -14.97
CA VAL A 64 24.72 2.05 -14.45
C VAL A 64 24.53 1.88 -12.93
N ASP A 65 24.91 0.73 -12.36
CA ASP A 65 24.74 0.44 -10.93
C ASP A 65 25.95 0.89 -10.09
N THR A 66 26.13 2.20 -9.93
CA THR A 66 27.27 2.81 -9.23
C THR A 66 27.40 2.41 -7.75
N ALA A 67 26.30 2.14 -7.06
CA ALA A 67 26.36 1.67 -5.67
C ALA A 67 26.82 0.21 -5.55
N ILE A 68 26.56 -0.61 -6.56
CA ILE A 68 27.10 -1.97 -6.62
C ILE A 68 28.60 -1.88 -6.85
N ALA A 69 29.06 -0.99 -7.75
CA ALA A 69 30.48 -0.75 -7.98
C ALA A 69 31.20 -0.26 -6.73
N ASP A 70 30.65 0.71 -5.98
CA ASP A 70 31.23 1.20 -4.72
C ASP A 70 31.19 0.14 -3.61
N GLY A 71 30.07 -0.58 -3.48
CA GLY A 71 29.94 -1.71 -2.56
C GLY A 71 30.93 -2.83 -2.85
N LEU A 72 31.14 -3.17 -4.12
CA LEU A 72 32.17 -4.12 -4.56
C LEU A 72 33.57 -3.62 -4.27
N ALA A 73 33.86 -2.36 -4.57
CA ALA A 73 35.18 -1.77 -4.31
C ALA A 73 35.50 -1.87 -2.84
N ARG A 74 34.56 -1.55 -1.95
CA ARG A 74 34.71 -1.73 -0.50
C ARG A 74 34.87 -3.19 -0.10
N LEU A 75 34.10 -4.12 -0.67
CA LEU A 75 34.20 -5.55 -0.36
C LEU A 75 35.53 -6.18 -0.82
N MET A 76 35.99 -5.85 -2.03
CA MET A 76 37.21 -6.36 -2.65
C MET A 76 38.49 -5.72 -2.09
N THR A 77 38.39 -4.50 -1.56
CA THR A 77 39.51 -3.83 -0.86
C THR A 77 39.63 -4.25 0.60
N ARG A 78 38.56 -4.80 1.20
CA ARG A 78 38.55 -5.24 2.61
C ARG A 78 39.36 -6.51 2.87
N ASP A 79 39.65 -7.30 1.84
CA ASP A 79 40.25 -8.64 1.93
C ASP A 79 41.72 -8.68 1.45
N LYS A 80 42.45 -7.56 1.56
CA LYS A 80 43.88 -7.49 1.17
C LYS A 80 44.82 -8.33 2.07
N GLU A 81 44.33 -8.91 3.16
CA GLU A 81 45.17 -9.65 4.13
C GLU A 81 45.04 -11.17 4.08
N ILE A 82 44.08 -11.72 3.34
CA ILE A 82 43.95 -13.19 3.23
C ILE A 82 44.61 -13.62 1.91
N SER A 83 45.89 -14.00 2.00
CA SER A 83 46.57 -14.66 0.89
C SER A 83 45.75 -15.88 0.47
N PRO A 84 45.45 -16.08 -0.83
CA PRO A 84 44.75 -17.27 -1.27
C PRO A 84 45.54 -18.50 -0.81
N ASN A 85 44.90 -19.37 -0.02
CA ASN A 85 45.52 -20.62 0.40
C ASN A 85 45.89 -21.46 -0.85
N LYS A 86 46.84 -22.40 -0.78
CA LYS A 86 47.27 -23.17 -1.97
C LYS A 86 46.12 -23.94 -2.67
N ALA A 87 45.05 -24.24 -1.94
CA ALA A 87 43.78 -24.78 -2.45
C ALA A 87 42.96 -23.78 -3.29
N GLU A 88 43.12 -22.50 -3.00
CA GLU A 88 42.43 -21.36 -3.59
C GLU A 88 43.08 -20.94 -4.93
N GLU A 89 44.41 -20.96 -5.06
CA GLU A 89 45.11 -20.74 -6.34
C GLU A 89 44.80 -21.81 -7.40
N HIS A 90 44.55 -23.05 -6.99
CA HIS A 90 44.32 -24.17 -7.91
C HIS A 90 42.84 -24.33 -8.32
N ALA A 91 41.91 -23.56 -7.74
CA ALA A 91 40.47 -23.72 -7.93
C ALA A 91 39.78 -22.50 -8.54
N GLY A 92 40.41 -21.85 -9.54
CA GLY A 92 40.00 -20.54 -10.08
C GLY A 92 38.52 -20.39 -10.47
N LEU A 93 37.82 -21.48 -10.85
CA LEU A 93 36.38 -21.43 -11.17
C LEU A 93 35.47 -21.45 -9.93
N GLY A 94 35.86 -22.18 -8.87
CA GLY A 94 35.15 -22.22 -7.59
C GLY A 94 35.27 -20.91 -6.81
N GLN A 95 36.44 -20.25 -6.89
CA GLN A 95 36.62 -18.90 -6.34
C GLN A 95 35.70 -17.88 -7.00
N LEU A 96 35.71 -17.83 -8.34
CA LEU A 96 34.91 -16.85 -9.08
C LEU A 96 33.41 -16.98 -8.82
N LEU A 97 32.92 -18.21 -8.81
CA LEU A 97 31.54 -18.51 -8.48
C LEU A 97 31.23 -18.08 -7.03
N GLY A 98 32.12 -18.39 -6.08
CA GLY A 98 32.02 -17.94 -4.70
C GLY A 98 32.05 -16.41 -4.53
N HIS A 99 32.84 -15.70 -5.33
CA HIS A 99 32.85 -14.23 -5.37
C HIS A 99 31.56 -13.69 -5.98
N THR A 100 31.07 -14.29 -7.07
CA THR A 100 29.79 -13.91 -7.70
C THR A 100 28.63 -14.05 -6.74
N PHE A 101 28.52 -15.18 -6.04
CA PHE A 101 27.50 -15.34 -4.99
C PHE A 101 27.71 -14.39 -3.83
N SER A 102 28.96 -14.04 -3.49
CA SER A 102 29.22 -13.00 -2.49
C SER A 102 28.66 -11.65 -2.91
N ILE A 103 28.84 -11.27 -4.18
CA ILE A 103 28.28 -10.04 -4.76
C ILE A 103 26.75 -10.09 -4.74
N ILE A 104 26.15 -11.19 -5.18
CA ILE A 104 24.69 -11.39 -5.18
C ILE A 104 24.13 -11.26 -3.76
N THR A 105 24.71 -12.01 -2.80
CA THR A 105 24.26 -11.95 -1.40
C THR A 105 24.44 -10.56 -0.79
N PHE A 106 25.55 -9.86 -1.05
CA PHE A 106 25.78 -8.51 -0.54
C PHE A 106 24.76 -7.51 -1.09
N ASN A 107 24.50 -7.56 -2.40
CA ASN A 107 23.53 -6.69 -3.06
C ASN A 107 22.13 -6.87 -2.45
N TRP A 108 21.65 -8.11 -2.33
CA TRP A 108 20.37 -8.39 -1.70
C TRP A 108 20.29 -7.94 -0.25
N THR A 109 21.36 -8.09 0.54
CA THR A 109 21.39 -7.60 1.91
C THR A 109 21.25 -6.07 1.97
N ALA A 110 21.97 -5.34 1.10
CA ALA A 110 21.89 -3.89 1.05
C ALA A 110 20.49 -3.41 0.62
N PHE A 111 19.90 -4.05 -0.41
CA PHE A 111 18.54 -3.79 -0.84
C PHE A 111 17.51 -4.02 0.30
N LEU A 112 17.61 -5.15 1.01
CA LEU A 112 16.67 -5.49 2.08
C LEU A 112 16.77 -4.52 3.26
N ILE A 113 17.98 -4.08 3.64
CA ILE A 113 18.17 -3.06 4.69
C ILE A 113 17.54 -1.73 4.28
N GLU A 114 17.67 -1.33 3.02
CA GLU A 114 17.07 -0.09 2.54
C GLU A 114 15.54 -0.17 2.49
N ALA A 115 15.02 -1.32 2.09
CA ALA A 115 13.61 -1.67 2.12
C ALA A 115 13.01 -1.64 3.54
N GLU A 116 13.70 -2.24 4.52
CA GLU A 116 13.30 -2.21 5.94
C GLU A 116 13.21 -0.78 6.45
N SER A 117 14.26 0.03 6.22
CA SER A 117 14.28 1.44 6.60
C SER A 117 13.15 2.25 5.95
N HIS A 118 12.81 1.96 4.69
CA HIS A 118 11.69 2.61 4.01
C HIS A 118 10.35 2.25 4.64
N LEU A 119 10.13 0.96 4.93
CA LEU A 119 8.89 0.47 5.52
C LEU A 119 8.70 0.95 6.96
N GLU A 120 9.80 1.03 7.74
CA GLU A 120 9.80 1.62 9.08
C GLU A 120 9.45 3.11 9.04
N GLY A 121 10.01 3.87 8.08
CA GLY A 121 9.62 5.26 7.84
C GLY A 121 8.13 5.40 7.53
N MET A 122 7.58 4.58 6.64
CA MET A 122 6.13 4.59 6.35
C MET A 122 5.28 4.18 7.56
N SER A 123 5.73 3.22 8.36
CA SER A 123 5.05 2.77 9.57
C SER A 123 4.95 3.89 10.61
N THR A 124 6.05 4.58 10.87
CA THR A 124 6.08 5.72 11.80
C THR A 124 5.21 6.89 11.31
N GLU A 125 5.16 7.17 10.01
CA GLU A 125 4.27 8.15 9.41
C GLU A 125 2.79 7.76 9.61
N CYS A 126 2.44 6.48 9.46
CA CYS A 126 1.08 5.97 9.69
C CYS A 126 0.62 6.09 11.14
N LEU A 127 1.54 5.94 12.11
CA LEU A 127 1.24 5.96 13.54
C LEU A 127 1.21 7.38 14.14
N SER A 128 2.03 8.29 13.61
CA SER A 128 2.26 9.62 14.22
C SER A 128 1.26 10.69 13.83
N THR A 129 0.66 10.59 12.63
CA THR A 129 -0.15 11.67 12.06
C THR A 129 -1.61 11.24 12.02
N SER A 130 -2.53 12.06 12.52
CA SER A 130 -3.94 11.98 12.14
C SER A 130 -4.03 12.26 10.63
N LEU A 131 -3.82 11.24 9.80
CA LEU A 131 -3.49 11.43 8.39
C LEU A 131 -4.59 12.24 7.70
N SER A 132 -4.18 13.31 7.02
CA SER A 132 -5.02 13.97 6.02
C SER A 132 -5.51 12.93 4.99
N PRO A 133 -6.76 13.01 4.51
CA PRO A 133 -7.30 12.04 3.54
C PRO A 133 -6.43 11.89 2.28
N SER A 134 -5.77 12.98 1.87
CA SER A 134 -4.86 13.00 0.72
C SER A 134 -3.57 12.21 0.98
N LEU A 135 -3.02 12.30 2.19
CA LEU A 135 -1.82 11.59 2.59
C LEU A 135 -2.11 10.08 2.71
N GLN A 136 -3.25 9.71 3.30
CA GLN A 136 -3.70 8.31 3.38
C GLN A 136 -3.75 7.64 2.02
N LEU A 137 -4.37 8.30 1.03
CA LEU A 137 -4.47 7.76 -0.32
C LEU A 137 -3.09 7.55 -0.95
N SER A 138 -2.17 8.49 -0.73
CA SER A 138 -0.81 8.42 -1.26
C SER A 138 0.00 7.28 -0.64
N THR A 139 -0.09 7.10 0.69
CA THR A 139 0.60 6.06 1.45
C THR A 139 0.04 4.68 1.14
N THR A 140 -1.29 4.53 1.09
CA THR A 140 -1.97 3.30 0.68
C THR A 140 -1.54 2.89 -0.73
N ARG A 141 -1.50 3.84 -1.69
CA ARG A 141 -1.02 3.56 -3.04
C ARG A 141 0.45 3.14 -3.07
N ALA A 142 1.30 3.76 -2.24
CA ALA A 142 2.71 3.39 -2.13
C ALA A 142 2.89 1.96 -1.59
N LEU A 143 2.18 1.59 -0.51
CA LEU A 143 2.21 0.24 0.06
C LEU A 143 1.69 -0.82 -0.93
N HIS A 144 0.60 -0.53 -1.66
CA HIS A 144 0.09 -1.45 -2.67
C HIS A 144 1.06 -1.67 -3.84
N LYS A 145 1.88 -0.66 -4.18
CA LYS A 145 2.94 -0.82 -5.19
C LYS A 145 4.10 -1.71 -4.70
N LEU A 146 4.31 -1.85 -3.39
CA LEU A 146 5.35 -2.71 -2.82
C LEU A 146 5.00 -4.20 -2.88
N LEU A 147 3.72 -4.57 -2.77
CA LEU A 147 3.27 -5.98 -2.83
C LEU A 147 3.78 -6.78 -4.06
N PRO A 148 3.62 -6.30 -5.31
CA PRO A 148 4.15 -7.01 -6.47
C PRO A 148 5.69 -7.03 -6.49
N LEU A 149 6.34 -6.01 -5.92
CA LEU A 149 7.80 -5.96 -5.82
C LEU A 149 8.34 -7.02 -4.86
N TRP A 150 7.72 -7.22 -3.69
CA TRP A 150 8.09 -8.32 -2.78
C TRP A 150 7.96 -9.68 -3.46
N THR A 151 6.90 -9.87 -4.24
CA THR A 151 6.71 -11.11 -5.01
C THR A 151 7.84 -11.31 -6.02
N GLN A 152 8.24 -10.26 -6.73
CA GLN A 152 9.32 -10.31 -7.71
C GLN A 152 10.69 -10.56 -7.06
N VAL A 153 10.98 -9.88 -5.95
CA VAL A 153 12.22 -10.04 -5.17
C VAL A 153 12.32 -11.48 -4.64
N ARG A 154 11.25 -11.98 -4.01
CA ARG A 154 11.19 -13.36 -3.51
C ARG A 154 11.44 -14.39 -4.61
N ARG A 155 10.80 -14.25 -5.77
CA ARG A 155 11.01 -15.16 -6.92
C ARG A 155 12.48 -15.19 -7.35
N ARG A 156 13.16 -14.05 -7.36
CA ARG A 156 14.57 -13.95 -7.75
C ARG A 156 15.51 -14.50 -6.69
N LEU A 157 15.23 -14.28 -5.41
CA LEU A 157 15.99 -14.87 -4.32
C LEU A 157 15.88 -16.40 -4.32
N ILE A 158 14.67 -16.93 -4.55
CA ILE A 158 14.45 -18.39 -4.71
C ILE A 158 15.25 -18.91 -5.90
N ALA A 159 15.19 -18.26 -7.07
CA ALA A 159 15.97 -18.68 -8.23
C ALA A 159 17.49 -18.66 -7.96
N ALA A 160 17.99 -17.66 -7.24
CA ALA A 160 19.39 -17.59 -6.85
C ALA A 160 19.78 -18.70 -5.86
N LYS A 161 18.90 -19.03 -4.91
CA LYS A 161 19.08 -20.14 -3.96
C LYS A 161 19.10 -21.49 -4.68
N ASP A 162 18.12 -21.76 -5.55
CA ASP A 162 18.04 -22.98 -6.35
C ASP A 162 19.32 -23.18 -7.18
N LEU A 163 19.80 -22.11 -7.80
CA LEU A 163 21.05 -22.13 -8.56
C LEU A 163 22.23 -22.47 -7.63
N ALA A 164 22.33 -21.85 -6.46
CA ALA A 164 23.37 -22.15 -5.48
C ALA A 164 23.32 -23.61 -5.00
N GLU A 165 22.12 -24.15 -4.75
CA GLU A 165 21.92 -25.55 -4.34
C GLU A 165 22.29 -26.53 -5.45
N GLN A 166 21.90 -26.27 -6.70
CA GLN A 166 22.31 -27.09 -7.84
C GLN A 166 23.84 -27.09 -8.01
N LEU A 167 24.51 -25.96 -7.75
CA LEU A 167 25.97 -25.88 -7.82
C LEU A 167 26.66 -26.65 -6.69
N THR A 168 26.02 -26.84 -5.54
CA THR A 168 26.58 -27.68 -4.45
C THR A 168 26.59 -29.17 -4.79
N THR A 169 25.69 -29.62 -5.67
CA THR A 169 25.53 -31.04 -6.06
C THR A 169 26.19 -31.37 -7.39
N HIS A 170 26.60 -30.35 -8.15
CA HIS A 170 27.09 -30.55 -9.52
C HIS A 170 28.50 -31.16 -9.55
N PRO A 171 28.73 -32.25 -10.31
CA PRO A 171 29.98 -33.03 -10.30
C PRO A 171 31.21 -32.24 -10.77
N PHE A 172 31.00 -31.14 -11.50
CA PHE A 172 32.08 -30.21 -11.90
C PHE A 172 32.84 -29.61 -10.70
N PHE A 173 32.15 -29.39 -9.56
CA PHE A 173 32.77 -28.83 -8.36
C PHE A 173 33.38 -29.90 -7.44
N ASN A 174 33.24 -31.19 -7.79
CA ASN A 174 33.79 -32.30 -7.01
C ASN A 174 35.26 -32.61 -7.34
N SER A 175 35.81 -32.12 -8.46
CA SER A 175 37.21 -32.37 -8.84
C SER A 175 37.82 -31.22 -9.66
N ILE A 176 38.01 -30.06 -9.03
CA ILE A 176 38.72 -28.96 -9.68
C ILE A 176 40.23 -29.22 -9.53
N ASN A 177 40.91 -29.56 -10.64
CA ASN A 177 42.37 -29.71 -10.75
C ASN A 177 43.01 -30.84 -9.90
N GLY A 178 42.26 -31.91 -9.57
CA GLY A 178 42.82 -33.12 -8.96
C GLY A 178 43.24 -33.00 -7.49
N ALA A 179 42.91 -31.89 -6.83
CA ALA A 179 43.04 -31.71 -5.38
C ALA A 179 41.65 -31.78 -4.72
N ASP A 180 41.54 -32.46 -3.58
CA ASP A 180 40.32 -32.59 -2.77
C ASP A 180 39.92 -31.27 -2.08
N ASN A 181 39.66 -30.22 -2.87
CA ASN A 181 39.14 -28.92 -2.40
C ASN A 181 37.62 -28.93 -2.22
N THR A 182 36.99 -30.09 -2.43
CA THR A 182 35.54 -30.32 -2.44
C THR A 182 34.89 -29.90 -1.13
N ALA A 183 35.49 -30.23 0.01
CA ALA A 183 34.93 -29.89 1.32
C ALA A 183 34.87 -28.38 1.58
N ALA A 184 35.91 -27.64 1.21
CA ALA A 184 36.00 -26.19 1.42
C ALA A 184 35.05 -25.41 0.50
N VAL A 185 34.98 -25.79 -0.79
CA VAL A 185 34.06 -25.18 -1.76
C VAL A 185 32.61 -25.49 -1.40
N HIS A 186 32.31 -26.74 -1.04
CA HIS A 186 30.98 -27.14 -0.60
C HIS A 186 30.55 -26.38 0.67
N ALA A 187 31.41 -26.28 1.69
CA ALA A 187 31.13 -25.52 2.90
C ALA A 187 30.88 -24.02 2.61
N ARG A 188 31.60 -23.43 1.64
CA ARG A 188 31.41 -22.03 1.23
C ARG A 188 30.06 -21.83 0.52
N LEU A 189 29.69 -22.71 -0.41
CA LEU A 189 28.42 -22.64 -1.13
C LEU A 189 27.23 -22.88 -0.19
N VAL A 190 27.31 -23.85 0.70
CA VAL A 190 26.28 -24.11 1.74
C VAL A 190 26.08 -22.86 2.61
N ARG A 191 27.16 -22.17 2.99
CA ARG A 191 27.05 -20.89 3.72
C ARG A 191 26.30 -19.84 2.91
N LYS A 192 26.53 -19.75 1.59
CA LYS A 192 25.83 -18.81 0.71
C LYS A 192 24.35 -19.16 0.52
N VAL A 193 24.02 -20.45 0.37
CA VAL A 193 22.63 -20.95 0.37
C VAL A 193 21.91 -20.52 1.64
N LYS A 194 22.53 -20.70 2.81
CA LYS A 194 21.93 -20.29 4.09
C LYS A 194 21.67 -18.78 4.18
N ILE A 195 22.58 -17.95 3.63
CA ILE A 195 22.37 -16.49 3.58
C ILE A 195 21.21 -16.14 2.64
N LEU A 196 21.10 -16.79 1.48
CA LEU A 196 19.98 -16.57 0.56
C LEU A 196 18.65 -17.00 1.19
N ASP A 197 18.64 -18.08 1.99
CA ASP A 197 17.48 -18.55 2.73
C ASP A 197 17.02 -17.53 3.79
N ASP A 198 17.95 -16.97 4.55
CA ASP A 198 17.70 -15.86 5.50
C ASP A 198 17.11 -14.63 4.77
N GLN A 199 17.67 -14.27 3.62
CA GLN A 199 17.15 -13.16 2.80
C GLN A 199 15.74 -13.41 2.28
N ILE A 200 15.39 -14.65 1.95
CA ILE A 200 14.01 -15.04 1.59
C ILE A 200 13.09 -14.85 2.79
N GLY A 201 13.53 -15.26 3.99
CA GLY A 201 12.80 -15.04 5.24
C GLY A 201 12.50 -13.57 5.48
N ARG A 202 13.52 -12.71 5.44
CA ARG A 202 13.37 -11.25 5.59
C ARG A 202 12.44 -10.63 4.55
N CYS A 203 12.49 -11.09 3.30
CA CYS A 203 11.57 -10.63 2.26
C CYS A 203 10.10 -11.01 2.58
N ASN A 204 9.86 -12.17 3.19
CA ASN A 204 8.51 -12.58 3.59
C ASN A 204 8.00 -11.73 4.76
N GLU A 205 8.85 -11.48 5.76
CA GLU A 205 8.53 -10.62 6.90
C GLU A 205 8.16 -9.19 6.43
N LEU A 206 8.94 -8.62 5.50
CA LEU A 206 8.63 -7.32 4.88
C LEU A 206 7.28 -7.32 4.13
N ALA A 207 6.98 -8.41 3.41
CA ALA A 207 5.72 -8.54 2.70
C ALA A 207 4.53 -8.61 3.68
N GLU A 208 4.67 -9.36 4.78
CA GLU A 208 3.68 -9.45 5.85
C GLU A 208 3.48 -8.11 6.55
N GLN A 209 4.58 -7.44 6.95
CA GLN A 209 4.53 -6.10 7.54
C GLN A 209 3.81 -5.09 6.63
N THR A 210 4.05 -5.16 5.31
CA THR A 210 3.34 -4.31 4.34
C THR A 210 1.83 -4.58 4.35
N GLN A 211 1.39 -5.84 4.45
CA GLN A 211 -0.03 -6.20 4.53
C GLN A 211 -0.67 -5.75 5.85
N VAL A 212 0.04 -5.87 6.96
CA VAL A 212 -0.39 -5.39 8.28
C VAL A 212 -0.59 -3.88 8.24
N LEU A 213 0.35 -3.13 7.64
CA LEU A 213 0.26 -1.68 7.47
C LEU A 213 -0.93 -1.25 6.61
N ILE A 214 -1.18 -1.94 5.49
CA ILE A 214 -2.37 -1.69 4.66
C ILE A 214 -3.67 -1.91 5.45
N SER A 215 -3.74 -3.00 6.21
CA SER A 215 -4.91 -3.32 7.03
C SER A 215 -5.14 -2.29 8.14
N LEU A 216 -4.06 -1.85 8.80
CA LEU A 216 -4.11 -0.79 9.80
C LEU A 216 -4.64 0.52 9.20
N LEU A 217 -4.13 0.93 8.04
CA LEU A 217 -4.62 2.13 7.34
C LEU A 217 -6.11 2.04 6.98
N PHE A 218 -6.57 0.88 6.52
CA PHE A 218 -7.99 0.67 6.23
C PHE A 218 -8.86 0.79 7.49
N ASN A 219 -8.41 0.22 8.60
CA ASN A 219 -9.10 0.34 9.88
C ASN A 219 -9.16 1.79 10.37
N ILE A 220 -8.06 2.54 10.24
CA ILE A 220 -8.01 3.97 10.61
C ILE A 220 -9.00 4.77 9.75
N ALA A 221 -8.99 4.57 8.42
CA ALA A 221 -9.91 5.25 7.51
C ALA A 221 -11.38 4.94 7.84
N THR A 222 -11.70 3.66 8.09
CA THR A 222 -13.05 3.22 8.47
C THR A 222 -13.51 3.89 9.77
N VAL A 223 -12.63 4.01 10.77
CA VAL A 223 -12.95 4.68 12.03
C VAL A 223 -13.16 6.18 11.83
N GLN A 224 -12.37 6.82 10.95
CA GLN A 224 -12.56 8.24 10.63
C GLN A 224 -13.89 8.49 9.92
N ASP A 225 -14.24 7.67 8.93
CA ASP A 225 -15.53 7.77 8.22
C ASP A 225 -16.72 7.57 9.17
N ALA A 226 -16.62 6.59 10.09
CA ALA A 226 -17.65 6.36 11.10
C ALA A 226 -17.82 7.57 12.04
N ARG A 227 -16.73 8.23 12.43
CA ARG A 227 -16.79 9.46 13.24
C ARG A 227 -17.44 10.61 12.49
N ALA A 228 -17.04 10.84 11.24
CA ALA A 228 -17.63 11.87 10.39
C ALA A 228 -19.14 11.67 10.19
N ALA A 229 -19.57 10.43 9.94
CA ALA A 229 -20.99 10.10 9.81
C ALA A 229 -21.80 10.34 11.11
N VAL A 230 -21.20 10.06 12.27
CA VAL A 230 -21.83 10.34 13.58
C VAL A 230 -21.95 11.84 13.83
N GLU A 231 -20.91 12.62 13.50
CA GLU A 231 -20.94 14.08 13.61
C GLU A 231 -21.98 14.70 12.66
N GLU A 232 -22.05 14.25 11.41
CA GLU A 232 -23.06 14.67 10.45
C GLU A 232 -24.47 14.31 10.93
N SER A 233 -24.66 13.09 11.44
CA SER A 233 -25.95 12.66 12.02
C SER A 233 -26.38 13.52 13.20
N ARG A 234 -25.43 13.93 14.06
CA ARG A 234 -25.70 14.81 15.19
C ARG A 234 -26.08 16.21 14.70
N ALA A 235 -25.35 16.78 13.76
CA ALA A 235 -25.66 18.08 13.18
C ALA A 235 -27.03 18.08 12.48
N ALA A 236 -27.33 17.03 11.71
CA ALA A 236 -28.63 16.84 11.07
C ALA A 236 -29.76 16.72 12.11
N ASN A 237 -29.52 16.03 13.22
CA ASN A 237 -30.49 15.92 14.30
C ASN A 237 -30.75 17.27 15.00
N GLU A 238 -29.71 18.07 15.23
CA GLU A 238 -29.85 19.43 15.78
C GLU A 238 -30.67 20.33 14.84
N VAL A 239 -30.41 20.25 13.53
CA VAL A 239 -31.22 20.92 12.51
C VAL A 239 -32.67 20.42 12.53
N ALA A 240 -32.89 19.11 12.58
CA ALA A 240 -34.23 18.52 12.63
C ALA A 240 -35.03 19.02 13.84
N VAL A 241 -34.40 19.08 15.03
CA VAL A 241 -35.02 19.62 16.25
C VAL A 241 -35.38 21.11 16.07
N SER A 242 -34.52 21.90 15.43
CA SER A 242 -34.81 23.32 15.17
C SER A 242 -36.00 23.50 14.22
N VAL A 243 -36.04 22.72 13.14
CA VAL A 243 -37.13 22.73 12.16
C VAL A 243 -38.44 22.27 12.81
N GLN A 244 -38.40 21.26 13.68
CA GLN A 244 -39.56 20.81 14.43
C GLN A 244 -40.16 21.93 15.29
N ARG A 245 -39.32 22.70 15.98
CA ARG A 245 -39.79 23.84 16.82
C ARG A 245 -40.47 24.92 15.98
N VAL A 246 -39.88 25.29 14.84
CA VAL A 246 -40.47 26.28 13.92
C VAL A 246 -41.79 25.77 13.35
N ALA A 247 -41.85 24.50 12.92
CA ALA A 247 -43.07 23.91 12.39
C ALA A 247 -44.21 23.91 13.42
N VAL A 248 -43.92 23.56 14.68
CA VAL A 248 -44.90 23.64 15.79
C VAL A 248 -45.43 25.06 15.96
N LEU A 249 -44.56 26.07 15.89
CA LEU A 249 -44.98 27.48 16.00
C LEU A 249 -45.92 27.86 14.84
N THR A 250 -45.60 27.48 13.61
CA THR A 250 -46.44 27.73 12.43
C THR A 250 -47.81 27.04 12.56
N PHE A 251 -47.86 25.80 13.06
CA PHE A 251 -49.13 25.08 13.29
C PHE A 251 -50.04 25.78 14.29
N VAL A 252 -49.50 26.56 15.24
CA VAL A 252 -50.28 27.36 16.18
C VAL A 252 -50.64 28.72 15.58
N PHE A 253 -49.67 29.42 14.98
CA PHE A 253 -49.86 30.79 14.48
C PHE A 253 -50.82 30.87 13.29
N LEU A 254 -50.75 29.91 12.36
CA LEU A 254 -51.52 29.95 11.13
C LEU A 254 -53.06 29.90 11.36
N PRO A 255 -53.62 28.98 12.18
CA PRO A 255 -55.05 29.01 12.50
C PRO A 255 -55.46 30.24 13.33
N LEU A 256 -54.60 30.73 14.24
CA LEU A 256 -54.88 31.96 14.98
C LEU A 256 -54.95 33.19 14.06
N THR A 257 -54.02 33.29 13.13
CA THR A 257 -53.97 34.39 12.16
C THR A 257 -55.16 34.33 11.21
N LEU A 258 -55.58 33.13 10.79
CA LEU A 258 -56.77 32.93 9.98
C LEU A 258 -58.04 33.33 10.73
N ALA A 259 -58.17 32.95 12.01
CA ALA A 259 -59.26 33.43 12.86
C ALA A 259 -59.23 34.97 12.96
N SER A 260 -58.08 35.57 13.29
CA SER A 260 -57.96 37.04 13.35
C SER A 260 -58.27 37.73 12.03
N SER A 261 -57.92 37.14 10.89
CA SER A 261 -58.26 37.68 9.56
C SER A 261 -59.76 37.62 9.28
N ILE A 262 -60.44 36.53 9.65
CA ILE A 262 -61.90 36.40 9.51
C ILE A 262 -62.62 37.45 10.36
N PHE A 263 -62.15 37.67 11.59
CA PHE A 263 -62.72 38.69 12.48
C PHE A 263 -62.32 40.13 12.12
N GLY A 264 -61.17 40.32 11.47
CA GLY A 264 -60.71 41.61 10.95
C GLY A 264 -61.43 42.04 9.68
N MET A 265 -62.01 41.10 8.93
CA MET A 265 -62.92 41.37 7.83
C MET A 265 -64.34 41.59 8.37
N ASN A 266 -64.63 42.83 8.80
CA ASN A 266 -65.95 43.39 9.17
C ASN A 266 -67.10 42.36 9.39
N ILE A 267 -67.18 41.79 10.59
CA ILE A 267 -68.32 40.97 11.04
C ILE A 267 -69.50 41.87 11.46
N VAL A 268 -69.97 42.72 10.55
CA VAL A 268 -71.24 43.44 10.74
C VAL A 268 -72.39 42.63 10.13
N GLU A 269 -72.11 41.72 9.19
CA GLU A 269 -73.13 40.93 8.47
C GLU A 269 -73.38 39.50 9.00
N ILE A 270 -72.46 38.92 9.80
CA ILE A 270 -72.62 37.54 10.31
C ILE A 270 -73.27 37.47 11.71
N THR A 271 -73.14 38.50 12.54
CA THR A 271 -73.65 38.50 13.93
C THR A 271 -75.02 39.16 14.09
N GLY A 272 -75.64 39.64 13.01
CA GLY A 272 -77.04 40.08 12.94
C GLY A 272 -77.62 40.63 14.24
N GLY A 273 -77.30 41.88 14.59
CA GLY A 273 -78.03 42.69 15.58
C GLY A 273 -78.05 42.18 17.02
N GLU A 274 -77.46 42.97 17.93
CA GLU A 274 -77.75 42.97 19.38
C GLU A 274 -77.77 41.60 20.08
N SER A 275 -76.63 40.91 20.22
CA SER A 275 -76.46 39.84 21.22
C SER A 275 -74.99 39.54 21.51
N ASP A 276 -74.61 39.78 22.77
CA ASP A 276 -73.50 39.25 23.56
C ASP A 276 -72.19 38.79 22.91
N SER A 277 -71.13 39.53 23.26
CA SER A 277 -69.74 39.09 23.38
C SER A 277 -69.06 38.53 22.12
N PRO A 278 -68.66 39.40 21.15
CA PRO A 278 -67.85 39.02 19.99
C PRO A 278 -66.52 38.32 20.35
N LEU A 279 -66.02 38.54 21.57
CA LEU A 279 -64.83 37.87 22.11
C LEU A 279 -65.03 36.36 22.34
N TRP A 280 -66.24 35.93 22.70
CA TRP A 280 -66.53 34.51 22.92
C TRP A 280 -66.60 33.73 21.60
N ALA A 281 -67.22 34.31 20.57
CA ALA A 281 -67.27 33.74 19.23
C ALA A 281 -65.87 33.60 18.61
N TYR A 282 -64.97 34.56 18.84
CA TYR A 282 -63.56 34.45 18.45
C TYR A 282 -62.87 33.24 19.08
N PHE A 283 -63.07 33.05 20.39
CA PHE A 283 -62.45 31.93 21.11
C PHE A 283 -62.95 30.57 20.59
N VAL A 284 -64.25 30.44 20.33
CA VAL A 284 -64.84 29.21 19.77
C VAL A 284 -64.31 28.92 18.35
N LEU A 285 -64.21 29.94 17.48
CA LEU A 285 -63.67 29.75 16.13
C LEU A 285 -62.17 29.40 16.16
N ALA A 286 -61.39 30.10 16.97
CA ALA A 286 -59.96 29.84 17.10
C ALA A 286 -59.67 28.43 17.63
N VAL A 287 -60.40 27.98 18.65
CA VAL A 287 -60.26 26.63 19.23
C VAL A 287 -60.69 25.56 18.22
N SER A 288 -61.79 25.77 17.48
CA SER A 288 -62.25 24.80 16.46
C SER A 288 -61.29 24.68 15.27
N LEU A 289 -60.72 25.80 14.80
CA LEU A 289 -59.66 25.81 13.77
C LEU A 289 -58.40 25.10 14.28
N MET A 290 -57.98 25.35 15.52
CA MET A 290 -56.83 24.67 16.11
C MET A 290 -57.07 23.16 16.23
N ALA A 291 -58.26 22.74 16.68
CA ALA A 291 -58.66 21.33 16.75
C ALA A 291 -58.69 20.66 15.37
N ALA A 292 -59.18 21.36 14.34
CA ALA A 292 -59.17 20.87 12.96
C ALA A 292 -57.75 20.68 12.42
N THR A 293 -56.84 21.61 12.75
CA THR A 293 -55.44 21.57 12.31
C THR A 293 -54.67 20.42 12.96
N PHE A 294 -54.77 20.29 14.30
CA PHE A 294 -54.17 19.18 15.05
C PHE A 294 -54.81 17.83 14.72
N GLY A 295 -56.14 17.79 14.55
CA GLY A 295 -56.88 16.61 14.14
C GLY A 295 -56.46 16.12 12.76
N GLY A 296 -56.37 17.03 11.78
CA GLY A 296 -55.87 16.72 10.44
C GLY A 296 -54.43 16.20 10.45
N TRP A 297 -53.54 16.83 11.24
CA TRP A 297 -52.17 16.35 11.42
C TRP A 297 -52.11 14.95 12.07
N TYR A 298 -52.88 14.71 13.12
CA TYR A 298 -52.93 13.42 13.81
C TYR A 298 -53.45 12.32 12.89
N LEU A 299 -54.54 12.57 12.16
CA LEU A 299 -55.05 11.63 11.16
C LEU A 299 -54.00 11.34 10.08
N TRP A 300 -53.29 12.36 9.59
CA TRP A 300 -52.23 12.19 8.59
C TRP A 300 -51.02 11.40 9.14
N SER A 301 -50.62 11.66 10.38
CA SER A 301 -49.50 10.96 11.04
C SER A 301 -49.79 9.47 11.29
N LYS A 302 -51.06 9.11 11.44
CA LYS A 302 -51.54 7.74 11.64
C LYS A 302 -51.68 6.95 10.34
N VAL A 303 -51.65 7.61 9.18
CA VAL A 303 -51.58 6.90 7.90
C VAL A 303 -50.20 6.26 7.80
N PRO A 304 -50.09 4.92 7.77
CA PRO A 304 -48.81 4.25 7.64
C PRO A 304 -48.17 4.65 6.31
N LEU A 305 -47.03 5.35 6.39
CA LEU A 305 -46.18 5.77 5.28
C LEU A 305 -45.60 4.61 4.44
N GLU A 306 -46.09 3.38 4.63
CA GLU A 306 -45.71 2.19 3.85
C GLU A 306 -45.98 2.35 2.34
N ARG A 307 -46.91 3.22 1.93
CA ARG A 307 -47.15 3.53 0.50
C ARG A 307 -46.08 4.39 -0.14
N ILE A 308 -45.32 5.18 0.61
CA ILE A 308 -44.29 6.07 0.04
C ILE A 308 -42.94 5.34 -0.07
N ARG A 309 -42.63 4.39 0.83
CA ARG A 309 -41.38 3.61 0.79
C ARG A 309 -41.32 2.55 -0.32
N ARG A 310 -42.45 2.18 -0.96
CA ARG A 310 -42.46 1.22 -2.09
C ARG A 310 -42.21 1.85 -3.47
N ARG A 311 -42.18 3.19 -3.62
CA ARG A 311 -41.92 3.84 -4.92
C ARG A 311 -40.46 3.85 -5.43
N PRO A 312 -39.39 3.70 -4.64
CA PRO A 312 -38.04 3.62 -5.20
C PRO A 312 -37.71 2.24 -5.80
N GLU A 313 -38.41 1.15 -5.44
CA GLU A 313 -38.09 -0.19 -5.95
C GLU A 313 -38.70 -0.52 -7.33
N GLN A 314 -39.74 0.20 -7.77
CA GLN A 314 -40.35 -0.04 -9.08
C GLN A 314 -39.62 0.66 -10.24
N VAL A 315 -38.84 1.71 -9.99
CA VAL A 315 -38.10 2.42 -11.05
C VAL A 315 -36.80 1.70 -11.44
N VAL A 316 -36.29 0.79 -10.61
CA VAL A 316 -35.04 0.04 -10.89
C VAL A 316 -35.29 -1.28 -11.66
N LYS A 317 -36.54 -1.68 -11.88
CA LYS A 317 -36.88 -2.89 -12.66
C LYS A 317 -37.24 -2.63 -14.12
N ASP A 318 -37.37 -1.37 -14.54
CA ASP A 318 -37.76 -0.98 -15.90
C ASP A 318 -36.63 -0.29 -16.70
N VAL A 319 -35.35 -0.55 -16.35
CA VAL A 319 -34.16 -0.21 -17.15
C VAL A 319 -33.31 -1.46 -17.33
#